data_AF-A0A4Q4BUG5-F1
#
_entry.id   AF-A0A4Q4BUG5-F1
#
_cell.length_a   1.000
_cell.length_b   1.000
_cell.length_c   1.000
_cell.angle_alpha   90.00
_cell.angle_beta   90.00
_cell.angle_gamma   90.00
#
_symmetry.space_group_name_H-M   'P 1'
#
loop_
_entity.id
_entity.type
_entity.pdbx_description
1 polymer ?
#
loop_
_entity_poly.entity_id
_entity_poly.type
_entity_poly.pdbx_seq_one_letter_code
_entity_poly.pdbx_strand_id
1 'polypeptide(L)' 'MPLTPGRVTLADLHSLWTGDVHYRVSDAARPGVEASAERVRVAAAGTAAIYGVNTGFGKLASVKV' A
#
# COMPACT_ATOMS: atom_id res chain seq x y z
N MET A 1 10.90 6.72 16.08
CA MET A 1 11.81 5.70 15.49
C MET A 1 11.28 5.23 14.13
N PRO A 2 12.10 5.06 13.07
CA PRO A 2 11.61 4.55 11.77
C PRO A 2 11.33 3.03 11.81
N LEU A 3 10.13 2.63 11.41
CA LEU A 3 9.74 1.23 11.21
C LEU A 3 9.90 0.83 9.75
N THR A 4 10.53 -0.33 9.52
CA THR A 4 10.69 -0.89 8.18
C THR A 4 9.52 -1.84 7.88
N PRO A 5 8.71 -1.58 6.82
CA PRO A 5 7.64 -2.48 6.41
C PRO A 5 8.13 -3.92 6.23
N GLY A 6 7.34 -4.90 6.66
CA GLY A 6 7.70 -6.32 6.61
C GLY A 6 8.70 -6.78 7.67
N ARG A 7 9.21 -5.88 8.53
CA ARG A 7 10.15 -6.20 9.62
C ARG A 7 9.69 -5.70 10.99
N VAL A 8 8.44 -5.27 11.12
CA VAL A 8 7.86 -4.79 12.38
C VAL A 8 7.68 -5.98 13.33
N THR A 9 8.19 -5.86 14.55
CA THR A 9 8.09 -6.92 15.57
C THR A 9 6.89 -6.73 16.49
N LEU A 10 6.52 -7.76 17.26
CA LEU A 10 5.48 -7.63 18.29
C LEU A 10 5.88 -6.67 19.42
N ALA A 11 7.18 -6.56 19.73
CA ALA A 11 7.66 -5.60 20.72
C ALA A 11 7.44 -4.16 20.23
N ASP A 12 7.76 -3.89 18.96
CA ASP A 12 7.46 -2.59 18.34
C ASP A 12 5.96 -2.28 18.42
N LEU A 13 5.10 -3.24 18.02
CA LEU A 13 3.65 -3.05 18.05
C LEU A 13 3.11 -2.83 19.47
N HIS A 14 3.63 -3.56 20.46
CA HIS A 14 3.25 -3.39 21.86
C HIS A 14 3.62 -1.99 22.35
N SER A 15 4.84 -1.51 22.05
CA SER A 15 5.26 -0.16 22.41
C SER A 15 4.44 0.94 21.72
N LEU A 16 4.00 0.74 20.47
CA LEU A 16 3.02 1.64 19.83
C LEU A 16 1.70 1.66 20.59
N TRP A 17 1.19 0.49 20.95
CA TRP A 17 -0.12 0.33 21.56
C TRP A 17 -0.19 0.92 22.97
N THR A 18 0.87 0.76 23.78
CA THR A 18 0.95 1.34 25.13
C THR A 18 1.16 2.85 25.14
N GLY A 19 1.51 3.45 24.00
CA GLY A 19 1.65 4.91 23.85
C GLY A 19 2.99 5.46 24.33
N ASP A 20 3.97 4.60 24.61
CA ASP A 20 5.25 5.00 25.20
C ASP A 20 6.19 5.70 24.20
N VAL A 21 5.86 5.69 22.90
CA VAL A 21 6.80 6.06 21.83
C VAL A 21 6.10 6.50 20.53
N HIS A 22 6.71 7.48 19.86
CA HIS A 22 6.33 7.89 18.51
C HIS A 22 7.15 7.17 17.43
N TYR A 23 6.46 6.76 16.37
CA TYR A 23 7.04 6.07 15.23
C TYR A 23 6.75 6.78 13.92
N ARG A 24 7.60 6.48 12.93
CA ARG A 24 7.41 6.88 11.54
C ARG A 24 7.69 5.69 10.64
N VAL A 25 7.16 5.70 9.42
CA VAL A 25 7.60 4.73 8.40
C VAL A 25 9.02 5.09 7.96
N SER A 26 9.86 4.08 7.74
CA SER A 26 11.20 4.25 7.19
C SER A 26 11.16 4.92 5.81
N ASP A 27 12.03 5.91 5.58
CA ASP A 27 12.08 6.66 4.31
C ASP A 27 12.44 5.75 3.13
N ALA A 28 13.13 4.63 3.38
CA ALA A 28 13.44 3.62 2.39
C ALA A 28 12.19 2.97 1.75
N ALA A 29 11.02 3.08 2.39
CA ALA A 29 9.76 2.59 1.81
C ALA A 29 9.22 3.51 0.71
N ARG A 30 9.55 4.81 0.74
CA ARG A 30 8.95 5.83 -0.14
C ARG A 30 9.15 5.52 -1.63
N PRO A 31 10.36 5.20 -2.12
CA PRO A 31 10.57 4.95 -3.55
C PRO A 31 9.76 3.75 -4.06
N GLY A 32 9.62 2.69 -3.26
CA GLY A 32 8.82 1.52 -3.64
C GLY A 32 7.33 1.82 -3.72
N VAL A 33 6.82 2.66 -2.81
CA VAL A 33 5.42 3.12 -2.83
C VAL A 33 5.15 3.97 -4.07
N GLU A 34 6.03 4.92 -4.39
CA GLU A 34 5.90 5.79 -5.56
C GLU A 34 5.94 4.99 -6.88
N ALA A 35 6.87 4.04 -6.99
CA ALA A 35 6.95 3.16 -8.16
C ALA A 35 5.68 2.30 -8.33
N SER A 36 5.10 1.83 -7.22
CA SER A 36 3.83 1.09 -7.25
C SER A 36 2.67 1.98 -7.67
N ALA A 37 2.57 3.19 -7.10
CA ALA A 37 1.54 4.17 -7.44
C ALA A 37 1.56 4.53 -8.92
N GLU A 38 2.76 4.74 -9.49
CA GLU A 38 2.93 5.02 -10.91
C GLU A 38 2.45 3.86 -11.80
N ARG A 39 2.76 2.61 -11.42
CA ARG A 39 2.26 1.43 -12.14
C ARG A 39 0.74 1.36 -12.12
N VAL A 40 0.11 1.62 -10.98
CA VAL A 40 -1.35 1.67 -10.86
C VAL A 40 -1.92 2.78 -11.72
N ARG A 41 -1.30 3.97 -11.75
CA ARG A 41 -1.71 5.10 -12.59
C ARG A 41 -1.72 4.73 -14.08
N VAL A 42 -0.65 4.09 -14.56
CA VAL A 42 -0.55 3.62 -15.95
C VAL A 42 -1.58 2.51 -16.23
N ALA A 43 -1.71 1.55 -15.32
CA ALA A 43 -2.66 0.45 -15.44
C ALA A 43 -4.13 0.93 -15.50
N ALA A 44 -4.47 1.94 -14.69
CA ALA A 44 -5.80 2.53 -14.66
C ALA A 44 -6.18 3.18 -16.00
N ALA A 45 -5.22 3.85 -16.65
CA ALA A 45 -5.42 4.46 -17.97
C ALA A 45 -5.33 3.46 -19.14
N GLY A 46 -4.85 2.23 -18.89
CA GLY A 46 -4.63 1.21 -19.90
C GLY A 46 -5.93 0.56 -20.42
N THR A 47 -5.81 -0.27 -21.46
CA THR A 47 -6.94 -0.97 -22.09
C THR A 47 -7.24 -2.33 -21.48
N ALA A 48 -6.23 -3.01 -20.93
CA ALA A 48 -6.40 -4.28 -20.24
C ALA A 48 -7.26 -4.13 -18.99
N ALA A 49 -8.25 -5.02 -18.81
CA ALA A 49 -9.09 -5.04 -17.61
C ALA A 49 -8.30 -5.60 -16.42
N ILE A 50 -8.25 -4.84 -15.33
CA ILE A 50 -7.50 -5.16 -14.11
C ILE A 50 -8.43 -4.98 -12.92
N TYR A 51 -8.66 -6.09 -12.21
CA TYR A 51 -9.61 -6.16 -11.10
C TYR A 51 -9.30 -5.13 -10.01
N GLY A 52 -10.28 -4.29 -9.69
CA GLY A 52 -10.18 -3.28 -8.64
C GLY A 52 -9.23 -2.12 -8.97
N VAL A 53 -8.78 -2.00 -10.22
CA VAL A 53 -7.98 -0.88 -10.72
C VAL A 53 -8.77 -0.07 -11.73
N ASN A 54 -9.12 -0.68 -12.87
CA ASN A 54 -9.97 -0.06 -13.90
C ASN A 54 -11.24 -0.87 -14.17
N THR A 55 -11.58 -1.79 -13.26
CA THR A 55 -12.86 -2.49 -13.28
C THR A 55 -13.64 -2.20 -12.01
N GLY A 56 -14.92 -2.56 -12.00
CA GLY A 56 -15.71 -2.64 -10.77
C GLY A 56 -15.26 -3.79 -9.85
N PHE A 57 -16.00 -3.95 -8.75
CA PHE A 57 -15.77 -4.99 -7.74
C PHE A 57 -16.85 -6.07 -7.78
N GLY A 58 -16.56 -7.27 -7.28
CA GLY A 58 -17.54 -8.35 -7.14
C GLY A 58 -18.24 -8.71 -8.46
N LYS A 59 -19.57 -8.58 -8.53
CA LYS A 59 -20.36 -8.85 -9.75
C LYS A 59 -19.91 -8.00 -10.96
N LEU A 60 -19.27 -6.86 -10.72
CA LEU A 60 -18.77 -5.94 -11.75
C LEU A 60 -17.27 -6.11 -12.03
N ALA A 61 -16.64 -7.19 -11.54
CA ALA A 61 -15.20 -7.46 -11.73
C ALA A 61 -14.76 -7.48 -13.20
N SER A 62 -15.66 -7.79 -14.13
CA SER A 62 -15.41 -7.83 -15.57
C SER A 62 -15.83 -6.56 -16.32
N VAL A 63 -16.42 -5.59 -15.62
CA VAL A 63 -16.88 -4.33 -16.21
C VAL A 63 -15.81 -3.28 -15.99
N LYS A 64 -15.29 -2.73 -17.09
CA LYS A 64 -14.34 -1.61 -17.06
C LYS A 64 -15.06 -0.31 -16.68
N VAL A 65 -14.45 0.51 -15.81
CA VAL A 65 -14.99 1.78 -15.31
C VAL A 65 -14.14 2.98 -15.71
#